data_AF-A0A522VYY0-F1
#
_entry.id   AF-A0A522VYY0-F1
#
_cell.length_a   1.000
_cell.length_b   1.000
_cell.length_c   1.000
_cell.angle_alpha   90.00
_cell.angle_beta   90.00
_cell.angle_gamma   90.00
#
_symmetry.space_group_name_H-M   'P 1'
#
loop_
_entity.id
_entity.type
_entity.pdbx_description
1 polymer ?
#
loop_
_entity_poly.entity_id
_entity_poly.type
_entity_poly.pdbx_seq_one_letter_code
_entity_poly.pdbx_strand_id
1 'polypeptide(L)'
;MNTSFARKQLSLAVACALTLGFASGAARANDFRPATERDLVTDTRTQVWKNGYGECWHSGFGPAPRSGAECDPNYVAQRVEPAPQPVAVTPPQALTVAAVAPAPVRRIEKVTLDADALFDFDQSVLRPEGRAALDGFVGQLQGVELETITAIGHTDRFGSDRYNQALSDQRAQAVKAYLVAHGV
;
A
#
# COMPACT_ATOMS: atom_id res chain seq x y z
N MET A 1 -54.01 -30.77 38.41
CA MET A 1 -53.46 -31.72 37.41
C MET A 1 -51.98 -31.88 37.69
N ASN A 2 -51.60 -33.10 38.02
CA ASN A 2 -50.27 -33.52 38.48
C ASN A 2 -49.28 -33.65 37.32
N THR A 3 -48.02 -33.26 37.55
CA THR A 3 -46.76 -33.92 37.09
C THR A 3 -45.60 -33.19 37.79
N SER A 4 -45.14 -33.59 38.98
CA SER A 4 -44.14 -34.65 39.27
C SER A 4 -42.97 -34.70 38.29
N PHE A 5 -41.79 -34.19 38.71
CA PHE A 5 -40.49 -34.80 38.43
C PHE A 5 -39.52 -34.49 39.57
N ALA A 6 -39.28 -35.51 40.39
CA ALA A 6 -38.23 -35.56 41.40
C ALA A 6 -36.86 -35.81 40.74
N ARG A 7 -35.79 -35.18 41.27
CA ARG A 7 -34.46 -35.81 41.25
C ARG A 7 -33.52 -35.24 42.32
N LYS A 8 -33.33 -36.08 43.34
CA LYS A 8 -32.11 -36.34 44.13
C LYS A 8 -31.40 -35.17 44.83
N GLN A 9 -31.67 -35.14 46.13
CA GLN A 9 -30.74 -34.91 47.25
C GLN A 9 -29.33 -35.48 46.99
N LEU A 10 -28.26 -34.73 47.28
CA LEU A 10 -27.41 -34.95 48.47
C LEU A 10 -26.27 -33.92 48.53
N SER A 11 -26.32 -33.11 49.58
CA SER A 11 -25.24 -32.59 50.44
C SER A 11 -23.80 -32.98 50.10
N LEU A 12 -22.90 -31.98 49.96
CA LEU A 12 -21.79 -31.72 50.89
C LEU A 12 -21.03 -30.47 50.42
N ALA A 13 -21.21 -29.36 51.14
CA ALA A 13 -20.36 -28.18 51.05
C ALA A 13 -19.68 -28.00 52.41
N VAL A 14 -18.41 -28.35 52.50
CA VAL A 14 -17.49 -28.07 53.62
C VAL A 14 -16.14 -27.77 52.95
N ALA A 15 -15.85 -26.51 52.68
CA ALA A 15 -15.08 -25.59 53.52
C ALA A 15 -13.56 -25.85 53.49
N CYS A 16 -12.89 -24.93 52.80
CA CYS A 16 -11.68 -24.20 53.21
C CYS A 16 -10.46 -24.98 53.74
N ALA A 17 -9.36 -24.85 52.99
CA ALA A 17 -8.17 -24.06 53.37
C ALA A 17 -6.82 -24.80 53.30
N LEU A 18 -5.95 -24.20 52.47
CA LEU A 18 -4.52 -23.98 52.71
C LEU A 18 -3.59 -25.21 52.75
N THR A 19 -2.92 -25.46 51.62
CA THR A 19 -1.44 -25.36 51.59
C THR A 19 -1.00 -24.80 50.23
N LEU A 20 -0.62 -23.52 50.25
CA LEU A 20 0.08 -22.83 49.17
C LEU A 20 1.53 -23.34 49.17
N GLY A 21 1.92 -23.98 48.08
CA GLY A 21 3.28 -24.47 47.86
C GLY A 21 3.56 -24.67 46.38
N PHE A 22 3.07 -23.79 45.52
CA PHE A 22 3.52 -23.75 44.14
C PHE A 22 4.95 -23.22 44.14
N ALA A 23 5.92 -24.13 44.01
CA ALA A 23 7.22 -23.80 43.44
C ALA A 23 7.01 -23.47 41.96
N SER A 24 6.44 -22.30 41.69
CA SER A 24 6.48 -21.69 40.38
C SER A 24 7.91 -21.24 40.17
N GLY A 25 8.73 -22.13 39.60
CA GLY A 25 9.94 -21.69 38.92
C GLY A 25 9.52 -20.54 38.01
N ALA A 26 10.16 -19.38 38.16
CA ALA A 26 10.00 -18.31 37.20
C ALA A 26 10.49 -18.86 35.87
N ALA A 27 9.58 -19.39 35.06
CA ALA A 27 9.79 -19.46 33.63
C ALA A 27 9.98 -18.00 33.24
N ARG A 28 11.24 -17.59 33.09
CA ARG A 28 11.58 -16.38 32.36
C ARG A 28 11.06 -16.67 30.96
N ALA A 29 9.84 -16.21 30.67
CA ALA A 29 9.40 -16.09 29.30
C ALA A 29 10.50 -15.28 28.60
N ASN A 30 11.05 -15.84 27.51
CA ASN A 30 11.88 -15.05 26.61
C ASN A 30 11.11 -13.76 26.36
N ASP A 31 11.75 -12.63 26.66
CA ASP A 31 11.19 -11.30 26.50
C ASP A 31 10.65 -11.22 25.07
N PHE A 32 9.33 -11.42 24.90
CA PHE A 32 8.73 -11.45 23.58
C PHE A 32 8.60 -9.99 23.17
N ARG A 33 9.70 -9.43 22.66
CA ARG A 33 9.69 -8.05 22.16
C ARG A 33 8.78 -8.00 20.92
N PRO A 34 8.11 -6.87 20.67
CA PRO A 34 7.15 -6.75 19.57
C PRO A 34 7.76 -7.12 18.22
N ALA A 35 6.93 -7.60 17.29
CA ALA A 35 7.21 -8.23 15.98
C ALA A 35 8.00 -7.41 14.92
N THR A 36 8.93 -6.57 15.36
CA THR A 36 9.91 -5.81 14.58
C THR A 36 11.35 -6.14 14.99
N GLU A 37 11.54 -7.20 15.79
CA GLU A 37 12.84 -7.57 16.34
C GLU A 37 13.74 -8.19 15.25
N ARG A 38 14.94 -7.65 15.12
CA ARG A 38 15.97 -7.95 14.12
C ARG A 38 17.20 -8.56 14.78
N ASP A 39 17.01 -9.19 15.94
CA ASP A 39 18.12 -9.56 16.81
C ASP A 39 18.61 -10.98 16.52
N LEU A 40 19.91 -11.18 16.72
CA LEU A 40 20.56 -12.48 16.58
C LEU A 40 20.02 -13.43 17.64
N VAL A 41 19.77 -14.69 17.27
CA VAL A 41 19.33 -15.70 18.23
C VAL A 41 20.50 -16.05 19.15
N THR A 42 20.32 -15.89 20.45
CA THR A 42 21.32 -16.23 21.47
C THR A 42 20.88 -17.38 22.39
N ASP A 43 21.82 -18.20 22.86
CA ASP A 43 21.57 -19.20 23.93
C ASP A 43 21.45 -18.51 25.30
N THR A 44 21.03 -19.27 26.31
CA THR A 44 20.99 -18.96 27.75
C THR A 44 22.27 -18.34 28.33
N ARG A 45 23.42 -18.53 27.67
CA ARG A 45 24.70 -17.88 28.01
C ARG A 45 25.00 -16.63 27.18
N THR A 46 23.99 -16.06 26.53
CA THR A 46 24.06 -14.89 25.65
C THR A 46 25.03 -15.03 24.47
N GLN A 47 25.34 -16.25 24.04
CA GLN A 47 26.18 -16.53 22.86
C GLN A 47 25.34 -16.65 21.59
N VAL A 48 25.80 -16.04 20.50
CA VAL A 48 25.10 -16.10 19.19
C VAL A 48 25.14 -17.50 18.60
N TRP A 49 23.98 -17.98 18.16
CA TRP A 49 23.85 -19.30 17.57
C TRP A 49 24.31 -19.31 16.10
N LYS A 50 25.16 -20.29 15.75
CA LYS A 50 25.72 -20.47 14.40
C LYS A 50 25.39 -21.87 13.86
N ASN A 51 25.19 -21.99 12.55
CA ASN A 51 25.08 -23.30 11.90
C ASN A 51 26.47 -23.96 11.72
N GLY A 52 26.49 -25.22 11.26
CA GLY A 52 27.73 -25.95 10.99
C GLY A 52 28.61 -25.36 9.87
N TYR A 53 28.08 -24.39 9.10
CA TYR A 53 28.80 -23.63 8.09
C TYR A 53 29.32 -22.27 8.61
N GLY A 54 29.08 -21.94 9.89
CA GLY A 54 29.57 -20.73 10.55
C GLY A 54 28.66 -19.50 10.42
N GLU A 55 27.45 -19.64 9.88
CA GLU A 55 26.51 -18.53 9.67
C GLU A 55 25.63 -18.29 10.89
N CYS A 56 25.42 -17.03 11.28
CA CYS A 56 24.62 -16.66 12.43
C CYS A 56 23.12 -16.65 12.11
N TRP A 57 22.30 -17.24 12.99
CA TRP A 57 20.84 -17.27 12.84
C TRP A 57 20.16 -16.05 13.51
N HIS A 58 19.05 -15.57 12.92
CA HIS A 58 18.25 -14.46 13.44
C HIS A 58 16.74 -14.77 13.38
N SER A 59 15.96 -14.13 14.27
CA SER A 59 14.51 -14.36 14.35
C SER A 59 13.75 -13.37 13.45
N GLY A 60 13.36 -13.77 12.23
CA GLY A 60 12.41 -13.03 11.41
C GLY A 60 12.63 -13.12 9.91
N PHE A 61 11.57 -12.88 9.12
CA PHE A 61 11.67 -12.68 7.66
C PHE A 61 12.01 -11.22 7.38
N GLY A 62 13.20 -10.96 6.82
CA GLY A 62 13.69 -9.62 6.49
C GLY A 62 15.16 -9.64 6.08
N PRO A 63 15.72 -8.51 5.60
CA PRO A 63 17.15 -8.42 5.30
C PRO A 63 18.01 -8.68 6.55
N ALA A 64 19.23 -9.20 6.34
CA ALA A 64 20.11 -9.68 7.41
C ALA A 64 20.34 -8.62 8.52
N PRO A 65 20.43 -9.04 9.80
CA PRO A 65 20.60 -8.13 10.94
C PRO A 65 21.93 -7.36 10.84
N ARG A 66 21.97 -6.18 11.46
CA ARG A 66 23.22 -5.41 11.57
C ARG A 66 24.20 -6.22 12.39
N SER A 67 25.18 -6.70 11.70
CA SER A 67 26.18 -7.64 12.11
C SER A 67 27.20 -6.97 13.04
N GLY A 68 27.50 -7.58 14.18
CA GLY A 68 28.70 -7.28 14.96
C GLY A 68 29.90 -8.04 14.42
N ALA A 69 31.09 -7.79 14.96
CA ALA A 69 32.35 -8.40 14.51
C ALA A 69 32.34 -9.95 14.44
N GLU A 70 31.45 -10.63 15.15
CA GLU A 70 31.33 -12.09 15.13
C GLU A 70 30.48 -12.66 13.98
N CYS A 71 29.68 -11.84 13.31
CA CYS A 71 28.68 -12.26 12.31
C CYS A 71 28.73 -11.46 10.99
N ASP A 72 29.58 -10.43 10.89
CA ASP A 72 30.06 -9.88 9.61
C ASP A 72 31.58 -9.95 9.56
N PRO A 73 32.17 -10.51 8.50
CA PRO A 73 33.57 -10.26 8.21
C PRO A 73 33.84 -8.83 7.67
N ASN A 74 32.81 -8.07 7.23
CA ASN A 74 32.96 -6.72 6.66
C ASN A 74 32.38 -5.59 7.52
N TYR A 75 32.08 -5.85 8.80
CA TYR A 75 31.60 -4.82 9.73
C TYR A 75 32.77 -3.93 10.18
N VAL A 76 32.86 -2.74 9.59
CA VAL A 76 33.67 -1.65 10.15
C VAL A 76 32.87 -1.01 11.29
N ALA A 77 33.33 -1.22 12.53
CA ALA A 77 32.89 -0.43 13.66
C ALA A 77 33.17 1.05 13.33
N GLN A 78 32.12 1.81 13.05
CA GLN A 78 32.25 3.22 12.72
C GLN A 78 32.76 3.94 13.97
N ARG A 79 34.04 4.33 13.94
CA ARG A 79 34.68 5.08 15.03
C ARG A 79 33.92 6.41 15.15
N VAL A 80 33.10 6.57 16.18
CA VAL A 80 32.50 7.87 16.51
C VAL A 80 33.62 8.73 17.10
N GLU A 81 34.01 9.77 16.38
CA GLU A 81 34.95 10.77 16.88
C GLU A 81 34.37 11.43 18.14
N PRO A 82 35.15 11.64 19.22
CA PRO A 82 34.66 12.34 20.40
C PRO A 82 34.17 13.74 20.02
N ALA A 83 32.96 14.08 20.46
CA ALA A 83 32.27 15.30 20.05
C ALA A 83 33.11 16.57 20.34
N PRO A 84 33.12 17.55 19.42
CA PRO A 84 33.77 18.84 19.67
C PRO A 84 33.12 19.53 20.88
N GLN A 85 33.94 20.18 21.70
CA GLN A 85 33.47 20.94 22.87
C GLN A 85 32.49 22.05 22.45
N PRO A 86 31.48 22.36 23.27
CA PRO A 86 30.42 23.30 22.88
C PRO A 86 30.98 24.72 22.78
N VAL A 87 31.19 25.18 21.54
CA VAL A 87 31.25 26.61 21.23
C VAL A 87 29.90 27.23 21.57
N ALA A 88 29.91 28.35 22.31
CA ALA A 88 28.71 29.10 22.66
C ALA A 88 27.99 29.54 21.38
N VAL A 89 26.89 28.86 21.08
CA VAL A 89 26.05 29.12 19.91
C VAL A 89 25.18 30.34 20.26
N THR A 90 25.44 31.48 19.62
CA THR A 90 24.45 32.57 19.54
C THR A 90 23.11 31.98 19.08
N PRO A 91 21.97 32.28 19.73
CA PRO A 91 20.70 31.69 19.35
C PRO A 91 20.47 31.90 17.85
N PRO A 92 20.26 30.83 17.08
CA PRO A 92 19.93 30.97 15.68
C PRO A 92 18.62 31.76 15.60
N GLN A 93 18.62 32.85 14.85
CA GLN A 93 17.37 33.50 14.45
C GLN A 93 16.52 32.41 13.79
N ALA A 94 15.34 32.17 14.34
CA ALA A 94 14.43 31.15 13.84
C ALA A 94 14.11 31.47 12.38
N LEU A 95 14.79 30.77 11.47
CA LEU A 95 14.41 30.74 10.07
C LEU A 95 13.05 30.08 10.02
N THR A 96 12.02 30.88 9.75
CA THR A 96 10.69 30.39 9.49
C THR A 96 10.74 29.48 8.28
N VAL A 97 10.63 28.17 8.49
CA VAL A 97 10.45 27.22 7.40
C VAL A 97 9.07 27.51 6.80
N ALA A 98 9.05 28.23 5.69
CA ALA A 98 7.83 28.39 4.91
C ALA A 98 7.34 26.99 4.54
N ALA A 99 6.12 26.65 4.98
CA ALA A 99 5.47 25.41 4.61
C ALA A 99 5.35 25.36 3.08
N VAL A 100 6.06 24.43 2.45
CA VAL A 100 5.90 24.16 1.02
C VAL A 100 4.48 23.65 0.83
N ALA A 101 3.65 24.42 0.13
CA ALA A 101 2.31 23.99 -0.23
C ALA A 101 2.38 22.66 -1.01
N PRO A 102 1.48 21.69 -0.74
CA PRO A 102 1.48 20.42 -1.45
C PRO A 102 1.31 20.67 -2.96
N ALA A 103 2.12 19.99 -3.77
CA ALA A 103 2.03 20.07 -5.22
C ALA A 103 0.62 19.63 -5.69
N PRO A 104 0.08 20.25 -6.76
CA PRO A 104 -1.23 19.89 -7.28
C PRO A 104 -1.25 18.41 -7.71
N VAL A 105 -2.24 17.67 -7.20
CA VAL A 105 -2.42 16.24 -7.52
C VAL A 105 -3.03 16.13 -8.91
N ARG A 106 -2.26 15.61 -9.87
CA ARG A 106 -2.77 15.31 -11.23
C ARG A 106 -3.71 14.11 -11.15
N ARG A 107 -4.96 14.27 -11.61
CA ARG A 107 -5.93 13.17 -11.71
C ARG A 107 -6.00 12.68 -13.14
N ILE A 108 -5.93 11.36 -13.30
CA ILE A 108 -6.20 10.68 -14.57
C ILE A 108 -7.66 10.26 -14.53
N GLU A 109 -8.46 10.81 -15.43
CA GLU A 109 -9.88 10.46 -15.57
C GLU A 109 -10.09 9.68 -16.87
N LYS A 110 -10.85 8.58 -16.78
CA LYS A 110 -11.24 7.77 -17.94
C LYS A 110 -12.73 7.94 -18.17
N VAL A 111 -13.08 8.41 -19.37
CA VAL A 111 -14.46 8.50 -19.83
C VAL A 111 -14.64 7.53 -20.99
N THR A 112 -15.71 6.74 -20.94
CA THR A 112 -16.08 5.80 -22.00
C THR A 112 -17.35 6.30 -22.67
N LEU A 113 -17.34 6.41 -23.99
CA LEU A 113 -18.48 6.81 -24.80
C LEU A 113 -18.88 5.64 -25.71
N ASP A 114 -20.18 5.40 -25.83
CA ASP A 114 -20.70 4.29 -26.64
C ASP A 114 -20.55 4.60 -28.13
N ALA A 115 -19.87 3.71 -28.86
CA ALA A 115 -19.62 3.91 -30.29
C ALA A 115 -20.91 4.02 -31.12
N ASP A 116 -21.96 3.27 -30.75
CA ASP A 116 -23.26 3.28 -31.43
C ASP A 116 -24.03 4.60 -31.24
N ALA A 117 -23.72 5.34 -30.18
CA ALA A 117 -24.27 6.68 -29.97
C ALA A 117 -23.54 7.72 -30.83
N LEU A 118 -22.25 7.51 -31.10
CA LEU A 118 -21.42 8.46 -31.81
C LEU A 118 -21.44 8.27 -33.34
N PHE A 119 -21.55 7.03 -33.80
CA PHE A 119 -21.36 6.65 -35.19
C PHE A 119 -22.45 5.71 -35.69
N ASP A 120 -22.68 5.71 -37.00
CA ASP A 120 -23.47 4.65 -37.65
C ASP A 120 -22.63 3.38 -37.82
N PHE A 121 -23.31 2.27 -38.08
CA PHE A 121 -22.67 0.99 -38.35
C PHE A 121 -21.66 1.13 -39.49
N ASP A 122 -20.45 0.64 -39.24
CA ASP A 122 -19.34 0.66 -40.20
C ASP A 122 -18.91 2.07 -40.67
N GLN A 123 -19.23 3.11 -39.90
CA GLN A 123 -18.86 4.49 -40.23
C GLN A 123 -17.98 5.14 -39.16
N SER A 124 -17.23 6.15 -39.58
CA SER A 124 -16.40 7.02 -38.73
C SER A 124 -16.88 8.48 -38.70
N VAL A 125 -18.01 8.78 -39.34
CA VAL A 125 -18.60 10.12 -39.36
C VAL A 125 -19.47 10.29 -38.12
N LEU A 126 -19.22 11.36 -37.36
CA LEU A 126 -20.01 11.67 -36.16
C LEU A 126 -21.46 12.02 -36.53
N ARG A 127 -22.39 11.27 -35.95
CA ARG A 127 -23.83 11.51 -36.01
C ARG A 127 -24.20 12.80 -35.28
N PRO A 128 -25.34 13.44 -35.62
CA PRO A 128 -25.82 14.61 -34.89
C PRO A 128 -25.99 14.33 -33.38
N GLU A 129 -26.53 13.16 -33.01
CA GLU A 129 -26.68 12.79 -31.60
C GLU A 129 -25.32 12.59 -30.91
N GLY A 130 -24.36 12.00 -31.63
CA GLY A 130 -22.98 11.83 -31.16
C GLY A 130 -22.27 13.15 -30.89
N ARG A 131 -22.49 14.15 -31.76
CA ARG A 131 -21.97 15.51 -31.57
C ARG A 131 -22.55 16.15 -30.31
N ALA A 132 -23.86 16.04 -30.09
CA ALA A 132 -24.50 16.54 -28.88
C ALA A 132 -23.96 15.87 -27.60
N ALA A 133 -23.65 14.57 -27.64
CA ALA A 133 -22.99 13.88 -26.53
C ALA A 133 -21.56 14.40 -26.27
N LEU A 134 -20.81 14.66 -27.34
CA LEU A 134 -19.48 15.27 -27.24
C LEU A 134 -19.53 16.71 -26.74
N ASP A 135 -20.55 17.49 -27.10
CA ASP A 135 -20.76 18.84 -26.56
C ASP A 135 -20.99 18.81 -25.04
N GLY A 136 -21.79 17.86 -24.57
CA GLY A 136 -21.98 17.62 -23.15
C GLY A 136 -20.66 17.28 -22.44
N PHE A 137 -19.82 16.45 -23.07
CA PHE A 137 -18.49 16.12 -22.56
C PHE A 137 -17.56 17.34 -22.53
N VAL A 138 -17.52 18.15 -23.61
CA VAL A 138 -16.75 19.41 -23.64
C VAL A 138 -17.20 20.36 -22.53
N GLY A 139 -18.51 20.42 -22.25
CA GLY A 139 -19.05 21.18 -21.13
C GLY A 139 -18.49 20.76 -19.77
N GLN A 140 -18.25 19.46 -19.56
CA GLN A 140 -17.65 18.93 -18.32
C GLN A 140 -16.15 19.27 -18.20
N LEU A 141 -15.48 19.49 -19.33
CA LEU A 141 -14.07 19.86 -19.36
C LEU A 141 -13.83 21.35 -19.04
N GLN A 142 -14.89 22.17 -19.03
CA GLN A 142 -14.76 23.60 -18.75
C GLN A 142 -14.25 23.85 -17.33
N GLY A 143 -13.14 24.59 -17.22
CA GLY A 143 -12.50 24.90 -15.94
C GLY A 143 -11.61 23.78 -15.38
N VAL A 144 -11.42 22.69 -16.12
CA VAL A 144 -10.41 21.67 -15.80
C VAL A 144 -9.10 22.01 -16.50
N GLU A 145 -8.00 22.04 -15.76
CA GLU A 145 -6.66 22.15 -16.34
C GLU A 145 -6.25 20.80 -16.95
N LEU A 146 -6.29 20.72 -18.28
CA LEU A 146 -6.00 19.50 -19.04
C LEU A 146 -4.56 19.54 -19.55
N GLU A 147 -3.78 18.50 -19.25
CA GLU A 147 -2.42 18.34 -19.78
C GLU A 147 -2.42 17.50 -21.08
N THR A 148 -3.19 16.42 -21.13
CA THR A 148 -3.24 15.52 -22.28
C THR A 148 -4.58 14.77 -22.33
N ILE A 149 -5.16 14.64 -23.52
CA ILE A 149 -6.30 13.77 -23.80
C ILE A 149 -5.89 12.71 -24.82
N THR A 150 -6.19 11.45 -24.50
CA THR A 150 -5.96 10.30 -25.39
C THR A 150 -7.29 9.71 -25.81
N ALA A 151 -7.59 9.79 -27.11
CA ALA A 151 -8.76 9.13 -27.69
C ALA A 151 -8.37 7.72 -28.16
N ILE A 152 -9.12 6.70 -27.71
CA ILE A 152 -8.92 5.30 -28.09
C ILE A 152 -10.22 4.80 -28.73
N GLY A 153 -10.14 4.39 -30.00
CA GLY A 153 -11.25 3.78 -30.71
C GLY A 153 -11.30 2.28 -30.45
N HIS A 154 -12.51 1.75 -30.31
CA HIS A 154 -12.75 0.30 -30.28
C HIS A 154 -13.75 -0.09 -31.38
N THR A 155 -13.62 -1.30 -31.87
CA THR A 155 -14.55 -1.94 -32.81
C THR A 155 -14.99 -3.29 -32.26
N ASP A 156 -16.02 -3.87 -32.88
CA ASP A 156 -16.45 -5.22 -32.57
C ASP A 156 -15.53 -6.29 -33.20
N ARG A 157 -15.95 -7.55 -33.11
CA ARG A 157 -15.21 -8.71 -33.63
C ARG A 157 -15.49 -9.03 -35.10
N PHE A 158 -16.42 -8.31 -35.74
CA PHE A 158 -16.77 -8.54 -37.13
C PHE A 158 -15.79 -7.78 -38.02
N GLY A 159 -15.40 -8.38 -39.14
CA GLY A 159 -14.36 -7.84 -40.01
C GLY A 159 -12.96 -8.35 -39.67
N SER A 160 -11.97 -7.88 -40.42
CA SER A 160 -10.56 -8.25 -40.22
C SER A 160 -9.88 -7.31 -39.21
N ASP A 161 -8.87 -7.79 -38.49
CA ASP A 161 -8.12 -6.97 -37.53
C ASP A 161 -7.58 -5.69 -38.17
N ARG A 162 -7.05 -5.79 -39.40
CA ARG A 162 -6.55 -4.61 -40.14
C ARG A 162 -7.65 -3.60 -40.45
N TYR A 163 -8.82 -4.09 -40.82
CA TYR A 163 -9.98 -3.24 -41.11
C TYR A 163 -10.45 -2.53 -39.84
N ASN A 164 -10.62 -3.30 -38.77
CA ASN A 164 -11.06 -2.83 -37.46
C ASN A 164 -10.10 -1.83 -36.83
N GLN A 165 -8.80 -2.05 -36.98
CA GLN A 165 -7.77 -1.09 -36.58
C GLN A 165 -7.88 0.23 -37.36
N ALA A 166 -8.06 0.18 -38.68
CA ALA A 166 -8.21 1.39 -39.48
C ALA A 166 -9.50 2.16 -39.09
N LEU A 167 -10.61 1.45 -38.86
CA LEU A 167 -11.88 2.04 -38.46
C LEU A 167 -11.81 2.66 -37.06
N SER A 168 -11.18 1.99 -36.10
CA SER A 168 -10.99 2.53 -34.75
C SER A 168 -10.12 3.79 -34.76
N ASP A 169 -9.03 3.80 -35.53
CA ASP A 169 -8.14 4.96 -35.68
C ASP A 169 -8.88 6.14 -36.32
N GLN A 170 -9.68 5.90 -37.35
CA GLN A 170 -10.51 6.93 -38.00
C GLN A 170 -11.55 7.53 -37.05
N ARG A 171 -12.22 6.69 -36.24
CA ARG A 171 -13.19 7.15 -35.24
C ARG A 171 -12.52 7.98 -34.14
N ALA A 172 -11.37 7.54 -33.64
CA ALA A 172 -10.60 8.31 -32.66
C ALA A 172 -10.15 9.66 -33.23
N GLN A 173 -9.72 9.68 -34.49
CA GLN A 173 -9.34 10.91 -35.18
C GLN A 173 -10.53 11.86 -35.40
N ALA A 174 -11.71 11.34 -35.69
CA ALA A 174 -12.93 12.14 -35.82
C ALA A 174 -13.32 12.81 -34.49
N VAL A 175 -13.28 12.07 -33.38
CA VAL A 175 -13.50 12.62 -32.03
C VAL A 175 -12.45 13.67 -31.70
N LYS A 176 -11.16 13.38 -31.94
CA LYS A 176 -10.08 14.33 -31.73
C LYS A 176 -10.32 15.63 -32.50
N ALA A 177 -10.62 15.53 -33.80
CA ALA A 177 -10.89 16.69 -34.64
C ALA A 177 -12.07 17.50 -34.12
N TYR A 178 -13.12 16.83 -33.61
CA TYR A 178 -14.26 17.48 -32.99
C TYR A 178 -13.87 18.25 -31.73
N LEU A 179 -13.17 17.62 -30.79
CA LEU A 179 -12.77 18.25 -29.53
C LEU A 179 -11.86 19.47 -29.77
N VAL A 180 -10.88 19.35 -30.68
CA VAL A 180 -10.00 20.46 -31.07
C VAL A 180 -10.80 21.62 -31.66
N ALA A 181 -11.81 21.35 -32.49
CA ALA A 181 -12.67 22.39 -33.05
C ALA A 181 -13.51 23.13 -31.98
N HIS A 182 -13.70 22.53 -30.80
CA HIS A 182 -14.43 23.09 -29.67
C HIS A 182 -13.51 23.67 -28.58
N GLY A 183 -12.21 23.80 -28.86
CA GLY A 183 -11.26 24.51 -28.00
C GLY A 183 -10.64 23.65 -26.90
N VAL A 184 -10.70 22.34 -27.02
CA VAL A 184 -9.99 21.37 -26.16
C VAL A 184 -8.58 21.12 -26.67
#